data_AF-A0A1V3NH82-F1
#
_entry.id   AF-A0A1V3NH82-F1
#
_cell.length_a   1.000
_cell.length_b   1.000
_cell.length_c   1.000
_cell.angle_alpha   90.00
_cell.angle_beta   90.00
_cell.angle_gamma   90.00
#
_symmetry.space_group_name_H-M   'P 1'
#
loop_
_entity.id
_entity.type
_entity.pdbx_description
1 polymer ?
#
loop_
_entity_poly.entity_id
_entity_poly.type
_entity_poly.pdbx_seq_one_letter_code
_entity_poly.pdbx_strand_id
1 'polypeptide(L)'
;MRVSLSYGLLDETKIRNICYSLQMADLLRWLAIRTDLNGMLLSQVVKEYICIHGHAADYLSDATCRELGLVAEGKPKPFKKRSSLLVAGQHIQPETKREIDWIWDIRRREHPDRLDELETNQYGREDAIRARKGFEVFTEQAGHAIIASQFDSLDK
;
A
#
# COMPACT_ATOMS: atom_id res chain seq x y z
N MET A 1 17.20 19.05 10.39
CA MET A 1 15.97 19.11 11.20
C MET A 1 15.19 17.82 10.97
N ARG A 2 15.35 16.82 11.85
CA ARG A 2 14.60 15.55 11.76
C ARG A 2 13.24 15.78 12.42
N VAL A 3 12.18 15.77 11.63
CA VAL A 3 10.82 15.68 12.17
C VAL A 3 10.69 14.29 12.78
N SER A 4 10.81 14.22 14.09
CA SER A 4 10.48 13.05 14.88
C SER A 4 8.96 12.88 14.83
N LEU A 5 8.46 12.19 13.80
CA LEU A 5 7.14 11.58 13.85
C LEU A 5 7.13 10.70 15.11
N SER A 6 6.35 11.07 16.13
CA SER A 6 6.12 10.21 17.28
C SER A 6 5.33 9.01 16.80
N TYR A 7 6.05 7.98 16.33
CA TYR A 7 5.54 6.66 15.96
C TYR A 7 5.09 5.89 17.22
N GLY A 8 4.22 6.47 18.04
CA GLY A 8 3.75 5.85 19.28
C GLY A 8 3.00 4.52 19.09
N LEU A 9 2.65 4.16 17.85
CA LEU A 9 1.79 3.03 17.53
C LEU A 9 2.34 2.05 16.49
N LEU A 10 3.50 2.34 15.86
CA LEU A 10 4.10 1.42 14.91
C LEU A 10 5.29 0.70 15.55
N ASP A 11 5.08 -0.59 15.83
CA ASP A 11 6.15 -1.53 16.23
C ASP A 11 7.34 -1.39 15.28
N GLU A 12 8.50 -1.05 15.83
CA GLU A 12 9.74 -0.84 15.09
C GLU A 12 10.05 -2.05 14.19
N THR A 13 9.74 -3.26 14.66
CA THR A 13 9.88 -4.50 13.90
C THR A 13 9.07 -4.47 12.61
N LYS A 14 7.81 -4.03 12.69
CA LYS A 14 6.91 -3.95 11.54
C LYS A 14 7.35 -2.88 10.55
N ILE A 15 7.79 -1.72 11.04
CA ILE A 15 8.36 -0.67 10.18
C ILE A 15 9.56 -1.22 9.41
N ARG A 16 10.50 -1.87 10.11
CA ARG A 16 11.71 -2.45 9.48
C ARG A 16 11.36 -3.51 8.44
N ASN A 17 10.39 -4.38 8.72
CA ASN A 17 9.94 -5.42 7.79
C ASN A 17 9.32 -4.82 6.51
N ILE A 18 8.60 -3.71 6.64
CA ILE A 18 8.01 -3.02 5.48
C ILE A 18 9.08 -2.30 4.68
N CYS A 19 10.01 -1.61 5.34
CA CYS A 19 11.15 -1.00 4.66
C CYS A 19 11.96 -2.06 3.89
N TYR A 20 12.20 -3.22 4.49
CA TYR A 20 12.85 -4.36 3.83
C TYR A 20 12.07 -4.83 2.59
N SER A 21 10.74 -4.95 2.71
CA SER A 21 9.88 -5.34 1.58
C SER A 21 9.91 -4.27 0.46
N LEU A 22 9.87 -2.98 0.80
CA LEU A 22 9.94 -1.89 -0.17
C LEU A 22 11.28 -1.82 -0.90
N GLN A 23 12.39 -2.20 -0.25
CA GLN A 23 13.68 -2.38 -0.94
C GLN A 23 13.63 -3.46 -2.02
N MET A 24 12.94 -4.58 -1.75
CA MET A 24 12.67 -5.60 -2.76
C MET A 24 11.82 -5.02 -3.91
N ALA A 25 10.81 -4.20 -3.60
CA ALA A 25 10.02 -3.55 -4.64
C ALA A 25 10.86 -2.64 -5.55
N ASP A 26 11.82 -1.90 -4.98
CA ASP A 26 12.74 -1.10 -5.79
C ASP A 26 13.63 -1.95 -6.71
N LEU A 27 14.12 -3.10 -6.21
CA LEU A 27 14.87 -4.05 -7.04
C LEU A 27 14.00 -4.59 -8.19
N LEU A 28 12.76 -5.00 -7.91
CA LEU A 28 11.84 -5.52 -8.93
C LEU A 28 11.48 -4.47 -9.97
N ARG A 29 11.27 -3.21 -9.55
CA ARG A 29 11.07 -2.09 -10.47
C ARG A 29 12.30 -1.84 -11.33
N TRP A 30 13.49 -1.89 -10.74
CA TRP A 30 14.74 -1.77 -11.49
C TRP A 30 14.84 -2.88 -12.53
N LEU A 31 14.57 -4.13 -12.16
CA LEU A 31 14.53 -5.26 -13.11
C LEU A 31 13.54 -5.00 -14.24
N ALA A 32 12.29 -4.66 -13.92
CA ALA A 32 11.25 -4.42 -14.93
C ALA A 32 11.64 -3.29 -15.91
N ILE A 33 12.29 -2.22 -15.46
CA ILE A 33 12.58 -1.03 -16.28
C ILE A 33 13.95 -1.11 -16.98
N ARG A 34 14.96 -1.70 -16.34
CA ARG A 34 16.37 -1.61 -16.76
C ARG A 34 16.90 -2.89 -17.43
N THR A 35 16.07 -3.91 -17.58
CA THR A 35 16.42 -5.15 -18.27
C THR A 35 15.46 -5.41 -19.44
N ASP A 36 15.85 -6.35 -20.30
CA ASP A 36 15.11 -6.81 -21.48
C ASP A 36 14.04 -7.88 -21.17
N LEU A 37 13.62 -7.97 -19.90
CA LEU A 37 12.53 -8.85 -19.49
C LEU A 37 11.28 -8.61 -20.33
N ASN A 38 10.70 -9.72 -20.79
CA ASN A 38 9.51 -9.76 -21.62
C ASN A 38 8.63 -10.97 -21.27
N GLY A 39 7.41 -10.98 -21.80
CA GLY A 39 6.44 -12.05 -21.62
C GLY A 39 6.20 -12.41 -20.15
N MET A 40 6.25 -13.71 -19.85
CA MET A 40 5.88 -14.25 -18.54
C MET A 40 6.80 -13.74 -17.42
N LEU A 41 8.10 -13.63 -17.66
CA LEU A 41 9.06 -13.17 -16.65
C LEU A 41 8.81 -11.72 -16.26
N LEU A 42 8.53 -10.85 -17.24
CA LEU A 42 8.13 -9.47 -16.96
C LEU A 42 6.83 -9.44 -16.14
N SER A 43 5.84 -10.22 -16.55
CA SER A 43 4.54 -10.29 -15.88
C SER A 43 4.67 -10.74 -14.41
N GLN A 44 5.57 -11.69 -14.13
CA GLN A 44 5.85 -12.15 -12.76
C GLN A 44 6.54 -11.07 -11.92
N VAL A 45 7.59 -10.44 -12.46
CA VAL A 45 8.31 -9.37 -11.76
C VAL A 45 7.39 -8.18 -11.45
N VAL A 46 6.56 -7.80 -12.42
CA VAL A 46 5.57 -6.73 -12.23
C VAL A 46 4.51 -7.13 -11.22
N LYS A 47 3.98 -8.35 -11.29
CA LYS A 47 2.98 -8.81 -10.31
C LYS A 47 3.54 -8.77 -8.90
N GLU A 48 4.73 -9.30 -8.67
CA GLU A 48 5.38 -9.30 -7.36
C GLU A 48 5.60 -7.87 -6.86
N TYR A 49 6.05 -6.97 -7.74
CA TYR A 49 6.18 -5.55 -7.43
C TYR A 49 4.87 -4.93 -6.93
N ILE A 50 3.75 -5.20 -7.61
CA ILE A 50 2.41 -4.73 -7.21
C ILE A 50 1.99 -5.34 -5.88
N CYS A 51 2.27 -6.63 -5.66
CA CYS A 51 1.86 -7.33 -4.45
C CYS A 51 2.55 -6.78 -3.20
N ILE A 52 3.85 -6.47 -3.30
CA ILE A 52 4.58 -5.80 -2.21
C ILE A 52 3.95 -4.43 -1.88
N HIS A 53 3.56 -3.65 -2.89
CA HIS A 53 2.83 -2.40 -2.66
C HIS A 53 1.46 -2.66 -2.00
N GLY A 54 0.78 -3.74 -2.35
CA GLY A 54 -0.47 -4.17 -1.71
C GLY A 54 -0.29 -4.51 -0.23
N HIS A 55 0.79 -5.20 0.12
CA HIS A 55 1.16 -5.47 1.51
C HIS A 55 1.46 -4.19 2.29
N ALA A 56 2.23 -3.28 1.70
CA ALA A 56 2.56 -2.00 2.33
C ALA A 56 1.32 -1.11 2.49
N ALA A 57 0.44 -1.06 1.48
CA ALA A 57 -0.83 -0.34 1.54
C ALA A 57 -1.75 -0.93 2.63
N ASP A 58 -1.80 -2.26 2.74
CA ASP A 58 -2.57 -2.93 3.78
C ASP A 58 -2.09 -2.54 5.17
N TYR A 59 -0.79 -2.60 5.43
CA TYR A 59 -0.25 -2.16 6.70
C TYR A 59 -0.54 -0.69 7.00
N LEU A 60 -0.22 0.21 6.04
CA LEU A 60 -0.38 1.64 6.24
C LEU A 60 -1.84 2.00 6.49
N SER A 61 -2.78 1.39 5.76
CA SER A 61 -4.21 1.60 6.01
C SER A 61 -4.65 1.16 7.41
N ASP A 62 -4.04 0.12 8.01
CA ASP A 62 -4.31 -0.26 9.40
C ASP A 62 -3.82 0.82 10.35
N ALA A 63 -2.56 1.20 10.18
CA ALA A 63 -1.87 2.18 11.01
C ALA A 63 -2.63 3.52 11.00
N THR A 64 -2.93 4.03 9.82
CA THR A 64 -3.68 5.28 9.64
C THR A 64 -5.07 5.19 10.24
N CYS A 65 -5.82 4.10 10.03
CA CYS A 65 -7.14 3.96 10.64
C CYS A 65 -7.08 3.91 12.18
N ARG A 66 -6.06 3.29 12.76
CA ARG A 66 -5.89 3.22 14.23
C ARG A 66 -5.54 4.59 14.81
N GLU A 67 -4.60 5.29 14.19
CA GLU A 67 -4.19 6.64 14.60
C GLU A 67 -5.39 7.62 14.58
N LEU A 68 -6.21 7.53 13.54
CA LEU A 68 -7.40 8.37 13.37
C LEU A 68 -8.62 7.88 14.18
N GLY A 69 -8.49 6.81 14.97
CA GLY A 69 -9.60 6.26 15.76
C GLY A 69 -10.75 5.66 14.94
N LEU A 70 -10.55 5.37 13.66
CA LEU A 70 -11.59 4.83 12.74
C LEU A 70 -11.83 3.32 12.93
N VAL A 71 -10.92 2.66 13.64
CA VAL A 71 -11.02 1.25 14.02
C VAL A 71 -10.68 1.08 15.50
N ALA A 72 -11.50 0.28 16.19
CA ALA A 72 -11.26 -0.06 17.58
C ALA A 72 -10.04 -0.98 17.73
N GLU A 73 -9.47 -1.01 18.93
CA GLU A 73 -8.46 -2.00 19.30
C GLU A 73 -9.02 -3.43 19.13
N GLY A 74 -8.23 -4.31 18.53
CA GLY A 74 -8.66 -5.66 18.16
C GLY A 74 -8.31 -6.03 16.72
N LYS A 75 -9.09 -6.96 16.15
CA LYS A 75 -8.83 -7.53 14.82
C LYS A 75 -8.95 -6.44 13.74
N PRO A 76 -7.95 -6.33 12.85
CA PRO A 76 -8.00 -5.35 11.76
C PRO A 76 -9.21 -5.60 10.86
N LYS A 77 -9.88 -4.52 10.45
CA LYS A 77 -10.97 -4.60 9.46
C LYS A 77 -10.38 -5.01 8.10
N PRO A 78 -11.16 -5.66 7.21
CA PRO A 78 -10.69 -5.98 5.85
C PRO A 78 -10.19 -4.72 5.13
N PHE A 79 -9.15 -4.87 4.28
CA PHE A 79 -8.52 -3.76 3.56
C PHE A 79 -9.52 -2.81 2.89
N LYS A 80 -10.40 -3.34 2.03
CA LYS A 80 -11.39 -2.52 1.31
C LYS A 80 -12.36 -1.78 2.25
N LYS A 81 -12.59 -2.30 3.46
CA LYS A 81 -13.38 -1.60 4.47
C LYS A 81 -12.60 -0.44 5.08
N ARG A 82 -11.29 -0.61 5.33
CA ARG A 82 -10.40 0.48 5.78
C ARG A 82 -10.27 1.57 4.72
N SER A 83 -10.03 1.23 3.45
CA SER A 83 -9.96 2.22 2.37
C SER A 83 -11.27 3.02 2.24
N SER A 84 -12.42 2.38 2.45
CA SER A 84 -13.73 3.04 2.46
C SER A 84 -13.90 3.99 3.65
N LEU A 85 -13.43 3.61 4.84
CA LEU A 85 -13.45 4.47 6.03
C LEU A 85 -12.57 5.71 5.86
N LEU A 86 -11.40 5.56 5.24
CA LEU A 86 -10.49 6.68 4.97
C LEU A 86 -11.10 7.70 4.01
N VAL A 87 -11.83 7.25 2.98
CA VAL A 87 -12.58 8.15 2.09
C VAL A 87 -13.75 8.81 2.83
N ALA A 88 -14.49 8.05 3.63
CA ALA A 88 -15.62 8.60 4.39
C ALA A 88 -15.19 9.69 5.40
N GLY A 89 -14.00 9.54 5.99
CA GLY A 89 -13.36 10.55 6.84
C GLY A 89 -12.60 11.64 6.09
N GLN A 90 -12.67 11.67 4.74
CA GLN A 90 -11.96 12.64 3.88
C GLN A 90 -10.43 12.64 4.06
N HIS A 91 -9.86 11.54 4.55
CA HIS A 91 -8.41 11.37 4.74
C HIS A 91 -7.69 10.97 3.46
N ILE A 92 -8.41 10.33 2.52
CA ILE A 92 -7.92 10.05 1.16
C ILE A 92 -9.02 10.35 0.15
N GLN A 93 -8.62 10.62 -1.09
CA GLN A 93 -9.56 10.85 -2.19
C GLN A 93 -10.18 9.55 -2.73
N PRO A 94 -11.40 9.57 -3.29
CA PRO A 94 -12.01 8.40 -3.93
C PRO A 94 -11.15 7.76 -5.03
N GLU A 95 -10.40 8.57 -5.76
CA GLU A 95 -9.47 8.14 -6.81
C GLU A 95 -8.31 7.35 -6.21
N THR A 96 -7.74 7.83 -5.09
CA THR A 96 -6.71 7.12 -4.33
C THR A 96 -7.22 5.76 -3.88
N LYS A 97 -8.46 5.70 -3.36
CA LYS A 97 -9.10 4.43 -2.99
C LYS A 97 -9.19 3.47 -4.17
N ARG A 98 -9.60 3.95 -5.34
CA ARG A 98 -9.68 3.12 -6.56
C ARG A 98 -8.33 2.50 -6.91
N GLU A 99 -7.26 3.27 -6.81
CA GLU A 99 -5.91 2.79 -7.13
C GLU A 99 -5.42 1.75 -6.11
N ILE A 100 -5.54 2.01 -4.81
CA ILE A 100 -5.08 1.06 -3.78
C ILE A 100 -5.97 -0.20 -3.70
N ASP A 101 -7.26 -0.09 -4.00
CA ASP A 101 -8.14 -1.26 -4.10
C ASP A 101 -7.77 -2.14 -5.30
N TRP A 102 -7.34 -1.55 -6.42
CA TRP A 102 -6.82 -2.29 -7.57
C TRP A 102 -5.50 -3.02 -7.23
N ILE A 103 -4.56 -2.33 -6.56
CA ILE A 103 -3.32 -2.96 -6.07
C ILE A 103 -3.65 -4.14 -5.15
N TRP A 104 -4.58 -3.95 -4.22
CA TRP A 104 -5.01 -5.00 -3.28
C TRP A 104 -5.66 -6.19 -3.99
N ASP A 105 -6.48 -5.95 -5.01
CA ASP A 105 -7.09 -7.03 -5.78
C ASP A 105 -6.05 -7.89 -6.49
N ILE A 106 -5.00 -7.29 -7.05
CA ILE A 106 -3.87 -8.04 -7.63
C ILE A 106 -3.14 -8.83 -6.55
N ARG A 107 -2.86 -8.22 -5.40
CA ARG A 107 -2.25 -8.90 -4.25
C ARG A 107 -3.07 -10.11 -3.78
N ARG A 108 -4.40 -10.05 -3.82
CA ARG A 108 -5.24 -11.21 -3.46
C ARG A 108 -5.09 -12.39 -4.43
N ARG A 109 -4.61 -12.16 -5.65
CA ARG A 109 -4.34 -13.17 -6.69
C ARG A 109 -2.97 -13.84 -6.52
N GLU A 110 -2.27 -13.63 -5.41
CA GLU A 110 -1.06 -14.40 -5.07
C GLU A 110 -1.37 -15.86 -4.70
N HIS A 111 -2.56 -16.11 -4.16
CA HIS A 111 -2.97 -17.43 -3.67
C HIS A 111 -3.50 -18.28 -4.84
N PRO A 112 -2.75 -19.28 -5.34
CA PRO A 112 -3.09 -19.99 -6.58
C PRO A 112 -4.41 -20.76 -6.49
N ASP A 113 -4.80 -21.16 -5.28
CA ASP A 113 -6.08 -21.80 -4.94
C ASP A 113 -7.30 -20.91 -5.17
N ARG A 114 -7.10 -19.61 -5.42
CA ARG A 114 -8.16 -18.61 -5.63
C ARG A 114 -8.24 -18.11 -7.07
N LEU A 115 -7.54 -18.76 -7.98
CA LEU A 115 -7.44 -18.35 -9.38
C LEU A 115 -8.28 -19.29 -10.24
N ASP A 116 -9.29 -18.71 -10.90
CA ASP A 116 -10.08 -19.40 -11.92
C ASP A 116 -9.50 -19.20 -13.34
N GLU A 117 -8.45 -18.37 -13.45
CA GLU A 117 -7.83 -17.96 -14.72
C GLU A 117 -6.29 -18.06 -14.67
N LEU A 118 -5.67 -18.24 -15.84
CA LEU A 118 -4.23 -18.21 -15.99
C LEU A 118 -3.69 -16.78 -15.85
N GLU A 119 -2.70 -16.58 -14.97
CA GLU A 119 -2.05 -15.29 -14.71
C GLU A 119 -0.99 -14.88 -15.76
N THR A 120 -0.84 -15.65 -16.84
CA THR A 120 0.19 -15.43 -17.84
C THR A 120 -0.03 -14.13 -18.62
N ASN A 121 1.02 -13.32 -18.73
CA ASN A 121 1.07 -12.07 -19.51
C ASN A 121 -0.01 -11.03 -19.15
N GLN A 122 -0.49 -11.03 -17.90
CA GLN A 122 -1.52 -10.08 -17.47
C GLN A 122 -0.97 -8.72 -17.04
N TYR A 123 0.32 -8.62 -16.75
CA TYR A 123 0.92 -7.42 -16.14
C TYR A 123 2.12 -6.91 -16.94
N GLY A 124 2.19 -5.59 -17.12
CA GLY A 124 3.24 -4.91 -17.87
C GLY A 124 3.87 -3.73 -17.11
N ARG A 125 4.82 -3.05 -17.77
CA ARG A 125 5.55 -1.92 -17.18
C ARG A 125 4.62 -0.77 -16.76
N GLU A 126 3.54 -0.55 -17.51
CA GLU A 126 2.52 0.45 -17.18
C GLU A 126 1.81 0.12 -15.85
N ASP A 127 1.57 -1.15 -15.54
CA ASP A 127 0.98 -1.56 -14.26
C ASP A 127 1.92 -1.30 -13.09
N ALA A 128 3.24 -1.51 -13.28
CA ALA A 128 4.23 -1.12 -12.28
C ALA A 128 4.23 0.41 -12.06
N ILE A 129 4.17 1.21 -13.13
CA ILE A 129 4.08 2.67 -13.02
C ILE A 129 2.80 3.09 -12.29
N ARG A 130 1.67 2.47 -12.63
CA ARG A 130 0.37 2.70 -11.99
C ARG A 130 0.41 2.38 -10.50
N ALA A 131 0.88 1.20 -10.12
CA ALA A 131 0.98 0.78 -8.73
C ALA A 131 1.86 1.72 -7.90
N ARG A 132 3.01 2.13 -8.46
CA ARG A 132 3.91 3.10 -7.81
C ARG A 132 3.18 4.40 -7.52
N LYS A 133 2.56 5.00 -8.55
CA LYS A 133 1.87 6.30 -8.44
C LYS A 133 0.70 6.22 -7.47
N GLY A 134 -0.12 5.17 -7.56
CA GLY A 134 -1.25 4.97 -6.67
C GLY A 134 -0.82 4.84 -5.20
N PHE A 135 0.26 4.09 -4.95
CA PHE A 135 0.79 3.94 -3.60
C PHE A 135 1.46 5.21 -3.08
N GLU A 136 2.24 5.92 -3.91
CA GLU A 136 2.88 7.19 -3.55
C GLU A 136 1.85 8.23 -3.09
N VAL A 137 0.80 8.45 -3.89
CA VAL A 137 -0.31 9.35 -3.54
C VAL A 137 -1.02 8.91 -2.26
N PHE A 138 -1.23 7.60 -2.07
CA PHE A 138 -1.80 7.07 -0.83
C PHE A 138 -0.93 7.36 0.38
N THR A 139 0.39 7.14 0.29
CA THR A 139 1.32 7.40 1.39
C THR A 139 1.34 8.87 1.79
N GLU A 140 1.30 9.78 0.82
CA GLU A 140 1.24 11.22 1.05
C GLU A 140 -0.05 11.63 1.77
N GLN A 141 -1.21 11.22 1.23
CA GLN A 141 -2.52 11.55 1.83
C GLN A 141 -2.67 10.97 3.24
N ALA A 142 -2.27 9.71 3.44
CA ALA A 142 -2.30 9.06 4.75
C ALA A 142 -1.35 9.75 5.75
N GLY A 143 -0.16 10.17 5.30
CA GLY A 143 0.79 10.92 6.12
C GLY A 143 0.24 12.28 6.54
N HIS A 144 -0.35 13.04 5.61
CA HIS A 144 -1.00 14.32 5.92
C HIS A 144 -2.15 14.17 6.92
N ALA A 145 -2.97 13.13 6.77
CA ALA A 145 -4.09 12.85 7.69
C ALA A 145 -3.60 12.57 9.12
N ILE A 146 -2.54 11.77 9.28
CA ILE A 146 -1.93 11.49 10.58
C ILE A 146 -1.39 12.77 11.21
N ILE A 147 -0.61 13.54 10.46
CA ILE A 147 -0.03 14.80 10.96
C ILE A 147 -1.12 15.78 11.39
N ALA A 148 -2.18 15.95 10.59
CA ALA A 148 -3.30 16.83 10.93
C ALA A 148 -3.97 16.43 12.25
N SER A 149 -4.23 15.12 12.46
CA SER A 149 -4.85 14.62 13.70
C SER A 149 -4.00 14.87 14.96
N GLN A 150 -2.67 14.88 14.82
CA GLN A 150 -1.76 15.17 15.93
C GLN A 150 -1.83 16.64 16.34
N PHE A 151 -1.97 17.58 15.40
CA PHE A 151 -2.15 18.99 15.71
C PHE A 151 -3.51 19.28 16.37
N ASP A 152 -4.59 18.66 15.89
CA ASP A 152 -5.94 18.81 16.48
C ASP A 152 -6.01 18.30 17.93
N SER A 153 -5.10 17.41 18.32
CA SER A 153 -5.01 16.88 19.70
C SER A 153 -4.26 17.79 20.67
N LEU A 154 -3.44 18.73 20.16
CA LEU A 154 -2.65 19.67 20.98
C LEU A 154 -3.43 20.94 21.32
N ASP A 155 -4.47 21.27 20.55
CA ASP A 155 -5.37 22.41 20.78
C ASP A 155 -6.53 22.10 21.75
N LYS A 156 -6.56 20.90 22.35
CA LYS A 156 -7.54 20.45 23.35
C LYS A 156 -6.89 20.23 24.72
#